data_AF-A0A2E9SZ98-F1
#
_entry.id   AF-A0A2E9SZ98-F1
#
_cell.length_a   1.000
_cell.length_b   1.000
_cell.length_c   1.000
_cell.angle_alpha   90.00
_cell.angle_beta   90.00
_cell.angle_gamma   90.00
#
_symmetry.space_group_name_H-M   'P 1'
#
loop_
_entity.id
_entity.type
_entity.pdbx_description
1 polymer ?
#
loop_
_entity_poly.entity_id
_entity_poly.type
_entity_poly.pdbx_seq_one_letter_code
_entity_poly.pdbx_strand_id
1 'polypeptide(L)'
;MGFWDKVKSAATSAKCLTGWHAGDYTPIAGKPECNVEKTCPDCNKYVTATKHKFNDWQYINSIHSHRCDSFRSCIHCDIQETKRLHNFEERGKDSNCRVIEKCNHCHEEKLGRTTHNWAQIMGHELKVQGKRKCRDCGAVES
;
A
#
# COMPACT_ATOMS: atom_id res chain seq x y z
N MET A 1 29.31 21.90 32.44
CA MET A 1 28.90 21.10 31.27
C MET A 1 29.40 19.67 31.49
N GLY A 2 28.49 18.72 31.59
CA GLY A 2 28.78 17.36 32.08
C GLY A 2 29.13 16.38 30.97
N PHE A 3 29.74 15.26 31.34
CA PHE A 3 30.02 14.11 30.46
C PHE A 3 28.78 13.66 29.65
N TRP A 4 27.60 13.72 30.26
CA TRP A 4 26.32 13.39 29.64
C TRP A 4 25.91 14.32 28.49
N ASP A 5 26.33 15.60 28.51
CA ASP A 5 26.03 16.55 27.44
C ASP A 5 26.83 16.22 26.17
N LYS A 6 28.07 15.73 26.34
CA LYS A 6 28.95 15.33 25.23
C LYS A 6 28.42 14.08 24.51
N VAL A 7 27.93 13.08 25.26
CA VAL A 7 27.38 11.85 24.67
C VAL A 7 26.11 12.14 23.86
N LYS A 8 25.22 13.00 24.36
CA LYS A 8 24.02 13.43 23.61
C LYS A 8 24.40 14.16 22.31
N SER A 9 25.37 15.07 22.36
CA SER A 9 25.83 15.76 21.15
C SER A 9 26.42 14.83 20.09
N ALA A 10 27.11 13.75 20.49
CA ALA A 10 27.71 12.77 19.58
C ALA A 10 26.67 11.86 18.91
N ALA A 11 25.65 11.42 19.65
CA ALA A 11 24.55 10.64 19.09
C ALA A 11 23.68 11.47 18.12
N THR A 12 23.48 12.75 18.44
CA THR A 12 22.71 13.68 17.61
C THR A 12 23.47 14.06 16.32
N SER A 13 24.79 14.26 16.39
CA SER A 13 25.62 14.54 15.20
C SER A 13 25.70 13.32 14.27
N ALA A 14 25.75 12.10 14.81
CA ALA A 14 25.73 10.86 14.02
C ALA A 14 24.45 10.72 13.19
N LYS A 15 23.27 11.02 13.74
CA LYS A 15 22.00 11.00 12.99
C LYS A 15 22.02 11.95 11.79
N CYS A 16 22.56 13.15 11.99
CA CYS A 16 22.72 14.13 10.92
C CYS A 16 23.70 13.68 9.83
N LEU A 17 24.79 12.97 10.19
CA LEU A 17 25.74 12.38 9.24
C LEU A 17 25.10 11.27 8.39
N THR A 18 24.15 10.51 8.96
CA THR A 18 23.36 9.51 8.23
C THR A 18 22.23 10.10 7.38
N GLY A 19 22.11 11.43 7.30
CA GLY A 19 21.09 12.12 6.49
C GLY A 19 19.74 12.31 7.19
N TRP A 20 19.60 11.90 8.45
CA TRP A 20 18.38 12.12 9.23
C TRP A 20 18.45 13.46 9.96
N HIS A 21 17.67 14.43 9.48
CA HIS A 21 17.61 15.77 10.05
C HIS A 21 16.31 15.96 10.84
N ALA A 22 16.42 16.48 12.07
CA ALA A 22 15.27 16.82 12.91
C ALA A 22 14.51 18.06 12.39
N GLY A 23 13.36 18.36 13.00
CA GLY A 23 12.49 19.49 12.66
C GLY A 23 11.41 19.17 11.63
N ASP A 24 10.34 19.96 11.70
CA ASP A 24 9.19 19.90 10.79
C ASP A 24 9.44 20.70 9.52
N TYR A 25 8.81 20.24 8.45
CA TYR A 25 8.88 20.88 7.15
C TYR A 25 7.82 21.99 7.04
N THR A 26 8.22 23.15 6.54
CA THR A 26 7.33 24.27 6.24
C THR A 26 7.34 24.59 4.74
N PRO A 27 6.24 25.08 4.15
CA PRO A 27 6.23 25.50 2.75
C PRO A 27 7.26 26.61 2.46
N ILE A 28 7.92 26.52 1.30
CA ILE A 28 8.83 27.57 0.83
C ILE A 28 8.01 28.73 0.25
N ALA A 29 8.23 29.94 0.76
CA ALA A 29 7.53 31.13 0.29
C ALA A 29 7.74 31.36 -1.23
N GLY A 30 6.65 31.68 -1.93
CA GLY A 30 6.66 31.93 -3.38
C GLY A 30 6.76 30.67 -4.26
N LYS A 31 6.73 29.46 -3.67
CA LYS A 31 6.65 28.19 -4.40
C LYS A 31 5.33 27.46 -4.11
N PRO A 32 4.92 26.53 -5.00
CA PRO A 32 3.84 25.59 -4.70
C PRO A 32 4.10 24.86 -3.37
N GLU A 33 3.07 24.67 -2.54
CA GLU A 33 3.19 24.15 -1.16
C GLU A 33 3.82 22.75 -1.05
N CYS A 34 3.89 22.01 -2.16
CA CYS A 34 4.65 20.76 -2.21
C CYS A 34 6.16 20.98 -2.00
N ASN A 35 6.69 22.18 -2.23
CA ASN A 35 8.08 22.51 -1.97
C ASN A 35 8.20 22.96 -0.52
N VAL A 36 8.91 22.17 0.27
CA VAL A 36 9.05 22.39 1.70
C VAL A 36 10.52 22.52 2.09
N GLU A 37 10.76 23.32 3.11
CA GLU A 37 12.06 23.54 3.71
C GLU A 37 12.04 23.23 5.20
N LYS A 38 13.22 22.96 5.74
CA LYS A 38 13.45 22.98 7.18
C LYS A 38 14.92 23.25 7.47
N THR A 39 15.16 23.76 8.66
CA THR A 39 16.51 23.87 9.22
C THR A 39 16.61 22.91 10.38
N CYS A 40 17.56 21.98 10.31
CA CYS A 40 17.80 21.02 11.40
C CYS A 40 18.29 21.78 12.64
N PRO A 41 17.59 21.73 13.80
CA PRO A 41 18.03 22.43 15.01
C PRO A 41 19.35 21.88 15.57
N ASP A 42 19.68 20.64 15.23
CA ASP A 42 20.84 19.93 15.77
C ASP A 42 22.15 20.22 15.04
N CYS A 43 22.08 20.45 13.72
CA CYS A 43 23.27 20.67 12.89
C CYS A 43 23.18 21.92 12.01
N ASN A 44 22.11 22.71 12.16
CA ASN A 44 21.82 23.94 11.39
C ASN A 44 21.83 23.77 9.87
N LYS A 45 21.75 22.53 9.37
CA LYS A 45 21.68 22.26 7.95
C LYS A 45 20.29 22.61 7.42
N TYR A 46 20.25 23.49 6.44
CA TYR A 46 19.05 23.78 5.66
C TYR A 46 18.81 22.66 4.65
N VAL A 47 17.58 22.16 4.61
CA VAL A 47 17.17 21.03 3.78
C VAL A 47 15.88 21.40 3.07
N THR A 48 15.84 21.15 1.76
CA THR A 48 14.62 21.26 0.97
C THR A 48 14.18 19.88 0.50
N ALA A 49 12.88 19.71 0.32
CA ALA A 49 12.28 18.52 -0.24
C ALA A 49 11.01 18.86 -1.01
N THR A 50 10.62 17.97 -1.92
CA THR A 50 9.31 18.04 -2.58
C THR A 50 8.43 16.93 -2.03
N LYS A 51 7.29 17.30 -1.44
CA LYS A 51 6.29 16.39 -0.86
C LYS A 51 4.93 16.67 -1.46
N HIS A 52 4.49 15.77 -2.35
CA HIS A 52 3.17 15.89 -2.96
C HIS A 52 2.07 15.39 -2.03
N LYS A 53 1.00 16.18 -1.93
CA LYS A 53 -0.27 15.74 -1.35
C LYS A 53 -1.25 15.56 -2.50
N PHE A 54 -1.56 14.31 -2.81
CA PHE A 54 -2.48 13.97 -3.89
C PHE A 54 -3.92 13.92 -3.39
N ASN A 55 -4.86 14.21 -4.28
CA ASN A 55 -6.27 13.90 -4.08
C ASN A 55 -6.53 12.39 -4.19
N ASP A 56 -7.80 12.00 -4.00
CA ASP A 56 -8.25 10.63 -4.21
C ASP A 56 -8.14 10.22 -5.68
N TRP A 57 -7.95 8.92 -5.90
CA TRP A 57 -7.90 8.36 -7.24
C TRP A 57 -9.23 8.51 -7.98
N GLN A 58 -9.15 8.89 -9.25
CA GLN A 58 -10.29 9.03 -10.15
C GLN A 58 -10.08 8.18 -11.40
N TYR A 59 -11.11 7.50 -11.88
CA TYR A 59 -11.03 6.74 -13.12
C TYR A 59 -10.92 7.66 -14.34
N ILE A 60 -10.06 7.30 -15.29
CA ILE A 60 -9.93 7.98 -16.57
C ILE A 60 -11.11 7.56 -17.44
N ASN A 61 -12.06 8.47 -17.65
CA ASN A 61 -13.23 8.24 -18.50
C ASN A 61 -12.95 8.63 -19.95
N SER A 62 -12.07 7.88 -20.62
CA SER A 62 -11.74 8.06 -22.04
C SER A 62 -11.94 6.76 -22.80
N ILE A 63 -12.44 6.87 -24.04
CA ILE A 63 -12.59 5.71 -24.95
C ILE A 63 -11.24 5.09 -25.36
N HIS A 64 -10.15 5.85 -25.21
CA HIS A 64 -8.80 5.42 -25.56
C HIS A 64 -8.01 4.86 -24.37
N SER A 65 -8.56 4.85 -23.16
CA SER A 65 -7.91 4.30 -21.97
C SER A 65 -8.54 2.98 -21.53
N HIS A 66 -7.79 2.18 -20.77
CA HIS A 66 -8.39 1.01 -20.13
C HIS A 66 -9.33 1.47 -19.01
N ARG A 67 -10.44 0.73 -18.79
CA ARG A 67 -11.51 1.12 -17.85
C ARG A 67 -11.06 1.28 -16.39
N CYS A 68 -9.97 0.63 -16.01
CA CYS A 68 -9.38 0.72 -14.68
C CYS A 68 -8.18 1.68 -14.60
N ASP A 69 -7.80 2.33 -15.70
CA ASP A 69 -6.78 3.36 -15.64
C ASP A 69 -7.33 4.53 -14.81
N SER A 70 -6.55 4.95 -13.83
CA SER A 70 -6.93 5.96 -12.85
C SER A 70 -5.83 7.01 -12.77
N PHE A 71 -6.21 8.22 -12.38
CA PHE A 71 -5.28 9.30 -12.11
C PHE A 71 -5.57 9.95 -10.77
N ARG A 72 -4.56 10.64 -10.24
CA ARG A 72 -4.70 11.59 -9.14
C ARG A 72 -3.75 12.75 -9.38
N SER A 73 -4.11 13.92 -8.88
CA SER A 73 -3.34 15.15 -9.05
C SER A 73 -2.92 15.69 -7.68
N CYS A 74 -1.74 16.30 -7.65
CA CYS A 74 -1.29 17.03 -6.48
C CYS A 74 -2.24 18.21 -6.25
N ILE A 75 -2.68 18.44 -5.01
CA ILE A 75 -3.62 19.53 -4.70
C ILE A 75 -2.95 20.91 -4.72
N HIS A 76 -1.61 20.94 -4.77
CA HIS A 76 -0.81 22.16 -4.66
C HIS A 76 -0.01 22.47 -5.93
N CYS A 77 0.07 21.56 -6.91
CA CYS A 77 0.80 21.76 -8.16
C CYS A 77 0.26 20.87 -9.29
N ASP A 78 0.75 21.06 -10.51
CA ASP A 78 0.23 20.36 -11.70
C ASP A 78 0.77 18.93 -11.89
N ILE A 79 1.44 18.37 -10.89
CA ILE A 79 1.93 16.98 -10.97
C ILE A 79 0.76 16.01 -10.85
N GLN A 80 0.72 15.07 -11.79
CA GLN A 80 -0.27 14.01 -11.88
C GLN A 80 0.42 12.65 -11.87
N GLU A 81 -0.22 11.68 -11.25
CA GLU A 81 0.18 10.28 -11.31
C GLU A 81 -0.94 9.46 -11.94
N THR A 82 -0.56 8.47 -12.74
CA THR A 82 -1.49 7.50 -13.32
C THR A 82 -1.15 6.09 -12.85
N LYS A 83 -2.19 5.30 -12.62
CA LYS A 83 -2.05 3.89 -12.23
C LYS A 83 -3.30 3.12 -12.65
N ARG A 84 -3.11 1.84 -13.00
CA ARG A 84 -4.24 0.93 -13.18
C ARG A 84 -4.68 0.37 -11.82
N LEU A 85 -5.91 0.68 -11.43
CA LEU A 85 -6.49 0.28 -10.15
C LEU A 85 -7.73 -0.60 -10.37
N HIS A 86 -7.59 -1.86 -10.02
CA HIS A 86 -8.71 -2.80 -10.04
C HIS A 86 -9.33 -2.90 -8.66
N ASN A 87 -10.65 -2.79 -8.60
CA ASN A 87 -11.44 -3.23 -7.45
C ASN A 87 -11.99 -4.63 -7.76
N PHE A 88 -11.28 -5.65 -7.29
CA PHE A 88 -11.64 -7.05 -7.49
C PHE A 88 -12.56 -7.53 -6.36
N GLU A 89 -13.66 -8.17 -6.73
CA GLU A 89 -14.61 -8.77 -5.80
C GLU A 89 -14.69 -10.27 -6.01
N GLU A 90 -14.81 -11.03 -4.92
CA GLU A 90 -15.02 -12.48 -4.99
C GLU A 90 -16.39 -12.78 -5.62
N ARG A 91 -16.40 -13.57 -6.71
CA ARG A 91 -17.63 -13.96 -7.42
C ARG A 91 -17.99 -15.43 -7.26
N GLY A 92 -17.06 -16.24 -6.77
CA GLY A 92 -17.26 -17.67 -6.58
C GLY A 92 -15.95 -18.42 -6.47
N LYS A 93 -16.00 -19.73 -6.71
CA LYS A 93 -14.82 -20.60 -6.76
C LYS A 93 -14.87 -21.45 -8.01
N ASP A 94 -13.69 -21.79 -8.55
CA ASP A 94 -13.56 -22.79 -9.60
C ASP A 94 -13.70 -24.22 -9.02
N SER A 95 -13.64 -25.22 -9.91
CA SER A 95 -13.68 -26.64 -9.54
C SER A 95 -12.51 -27.09 -8.65
N ASN A 96 -11.45 -26.28 -8.55
CA ASN A 96 -10.29 -26.53 -7.70
C ASN A 96 -10.34 -25.71 -6.39
N CYS A 97 -11.49 -25.13 -6.05
CA CYS A 97 -11.68 -24.27 -4.88
C CYS A 97 -10.85 -22.97 -4.90
N ARG A 98 -10.33 -22.55 -6.06
CA ARG A 98 -9.67 -21.24 -6.20
C ARG A 98 -10.74 -20.18 -6.33
N VAL A 99 -10.65 -19.14 -5.50
CA VAL A 99 -11.57 -18.01 -5.54
C VAL A 99 -11.43 -17.30 -6.88
N ILE A 100 -12.54 -17.10 -7.58
CA ILE A 100 -12.60 -16.30 -8.79
C ILE A 100 -12.89 -14.87 -8.36
N GLU A 101 -11.95 -13.98 -8.60
CA GLU A 101 -12.09 -12.56 -8.34
C GLU A 101 -12.34 -11.83 -9.66
N LYS A 102 -13.37 -10.97 -9.71
CA LYS A 102 -13.72 -10.21 -10.91
C LYS A 102 -13.71 -8.73 -10.61
N CYS A 103 -13.08 -7.95 -11.49
CA CYS A 103 -13.09 -6.50 -11.36
C CYS A 103 -14.49 -5.96 -11.67
N ASN A 104 -15.04 -5.16 -10.76
CA ASN A 104 -16.35 -4.53 -10.93
C ASN A 104 -16.39 -3.51 -12.09
N HIS A 105 -15.25 -2.93 -12.47
CA HIS A 105 -15.14 -1.90 -13.50
C HIS A 105 -14.80 -2.44 -14.90
N CYS A 106 -13.74 -3.26 -15.03
CA CYS A 106 -13.32 -3.79 -16.34
C CYS A 106 -13.76 -5.23 -16.61
N HIS A 107 -14.34 -5.92 -15.62
CA HIS A 107 -14.75 -7.32 -15.72
C HIS A 107 -13.61 -8.33 -15.97
N GLU A 108 -12.36 -7.90 -15.85
CA GLU A 108 -11.21 -8.80 -15.83
C GLU A 108 -11.34 -9.78 -14.66
N GLU A 109 -11.01 -11.03 -14.93
CA GLU A 109 -11.05 -12.12 -13.96
C GLU A 109 -9.64 -12.56 -13.62
N LYS A 110 -9.40 -12.82 -12.33
CA LYS A 110 -8.17 -13.44 -11.85
C LYS A 110 -8.50 -14.53 -10.84
N LEU A 111 -7.60 -15.50 -10.73
CA LEU A 111 -7.67 -16.52 -9.71
C LEU A 111 -6.97 -16.03 -8.45
N GLY A 112 -7.72 -15.96 -7.36
CA GLY A 112 -7.23 -15.60 -6.04
C GLY A 112 -6.75 -16.82 -5.25
N ARG A 113 -6.87 -16.70 -3.92
CA ARG A 113 -6.51 -17.77 -2.97
C ARG A 113 -7.37 -19.02 -3.16
N THR A 114 -6.84 -20.17 -2.77
CA THR A 114 -7.62 -21.41 -2.63
C THR A 114 -8.33 -21.42 -1.27
N THR A 115 -9.63 -21.68 -1.27
CA THR A 115 -10.42 -21.82 -0.03
C THR A 115 -11.26 -23.10 -0.10
N HIS A 116 -10.82 -24.14 0.58
CA HIS A 116 -11.50 -25.42 0.62
C HIS A 116 -12.74 -25.40 1.52
N ASN A 117 -13.69 -26.25 1.18
CA ASN A 117 -14.90 -26.49 1.95
C ASN A 117 -14.81 -27.90 2.54
N TRP A 118 -14.27 -28.00 3.75
CA TRP A 118 -13.99 -29.27 4.39
C TRP A 118 -15.30 -30.00 4.71
N ALA A 119 -15.38 -31.29 4.36
CA ALA A 119 -16.56 -32.10 4.61
C ALA A 119 -16.84 -32.20 6.12
N GLN A 120 -18.12 -32.17 6.51
CA GLN A 120 -18.57 -32.30 7.89
C GLN A 120 -19.73 -33.29 7.98
N ILE A 121 -19.79 -34.07 9.07
CA ILE A 121 -20.90 -34.97 9.42
C ILE A 121 -21.36 -34.62 10.83
N MET A 122 -22.66 -34.31 11.00
CA MET A 122 -23.25 -33.91 12.28
C MET A 122 -22.47 -32.80 13.01
N GLY A 123 -21.94 -31.82 12.26
CA GLY A 123 -21.15 -30.70 12.81
C GLY A 123 -19.68 -31.03 13.12
N HIS A 124 -19.24 -32.26 12.92
CA HIS A 124 -17.84 -32.66 13.08
C HIS A 124 -17.13 -32.77 11.72
N GLU A 125 -15.91 -32.26 11.61
CA GLU A 125 -15.09 -32.39 10.40
C GLU A 125 -14.85 -33.86 10.06
N LEU A 126 -15.17 -34.25 8.83
CA LEU A 126 -14.90 -35.57 8.29
C LEU A 126 -13.41 -35.67 7.95
N LYS A 127 -12.71 -36.55 8.67
CA LYS A 127 -11.31 -36.88 8.43
C LYS A 127 -11.20 -38.24 7.77
N VAL A 128 -10.51 -38.31 6.64
CA VAL A 128 -10.15 -39.56 5.95
C VAL A 128 -8.67 -39.78 6.19
N GLN A 129 -8.29 -40.90 6.82
CA GLN A 129 -6.90 -41.18 7.21
C GLN A 129 -6.28 -40.07 8.08
N GLY A 130 -7.07 -39.47 8.98
CA GLY A 130 -6.63 -38.41 9.89
C GLY A 130 -6.53 -37.01 9.28
N LYS A 131 -6.74 -36.86 7.96
CA LYS A 131 -6.68 -35.58 7.24
C LYS A 131 -8.06 -35.13 6.77
N ARG A 132 -8.31 -33.82 6.76
CA ARG A 132 -9.58 -33.26 6.25
C ARG A 132 -9.66 -33.44 4.74
N LYS A 133 -10.87 -33.71 4.23
CA LYS A 133 -11.13 -33.80 2.78
C LYS A 133 -12.11 -32.71 2.36
N CYS A 134 -11.76 -31.98 1.30
CA CYS A 134 -12.62 -30.97 0.70
C CYS A 134 -13.80 -31.65 0.00
N ARG A 135 -15.02 -31.21 0.27
CA ARG A 135 -16.22 -31.73 -0.37
C ARG A 135 -16.35 -31.27 -1.82
N ASP A 136 -15.84 -30.08 -2.14
CA ASP A 136 -16.07 -29.44 -3.42
C ASP A 136 -15.03 -29.91 -4.47
N CYS A 137 -13.75 -30.07 -4.10
CA CYS A 137 -12.68 -30.47 -5.03
C CYS A 137 -11.94 -31.77 -4.66
N GLY A 138 -12.29 -32.42 -3.55
CA GLY A 138 -11.65 -33.67 -3.13
C GLY A 138 -10.23 -33.54 -2.58
N ALA A 139 -9.64 -32.34 -2.55
CA ALA A 139 -8.33 -32.08 -1.96
C ALA A 139 -8.26 -32.56 -0.50
N VAL A 140 -7.13 -33.15 -0.12
CA VAL A 140 -6.86 -33.61 1.24
C VAL A 140 -5.87 -32.66 1.89
N GLU A 141 -6.09 -32.33 3.15
CA GLU A 141 -5.19 -31.50 3.95
C GLU A 141 -3.75 -32.04 3.89
N SER A 142 -2.84 -31.18 3.41
CA SER A 142 -1.41 -31.47 3.25
C SER A 142 -0.72 -31.55 4.60
#